data_AF-A0A9D6SN39-F1
#
_entry.id   AF-A0A9D6SN39-F1
#
_cell.length_a   1.000
_cell.length_b   1.000
_cell.length_c   1.000
_cell.angle_alpha   90.00
_cell.angle_beta   90.00
_cell.angle_gamma   90.00
#
_symmetry.space_group_name_H-M   'P 1'
#
loop_
_entity.id
_entity.type
_entity.pdbx_description
1 polymer ?
#
loop_
_entity_poly.entity_id
_entity_poly.type
_entity_poly.pdbx_seq_one_letter_code
_entity_poly.pdbx_strand_id
1 'polypeptide(L)'
;MASRCALTCCLLGMVWLAAEVFVPATYAQPAARAPVPWVDVHMHLIGGHGQQQDFAGAVDAAIHEMERFGVAMAIVLPPPQVDQQPVHDASAFVGALQRHRDRFAYLGGGGALNPTIHRYADPARVTDAVKRGFAAAAEQIIDNGALGFGEMASLHISATTGHPYEFVPADHPLLRVLADVAAKRDVPI
;
A
#
# COMPACT_ATOMS: atom_id res chain seq x y z
N MET A 1 94.76 13.66 -43.19
CA MET A 1 93.86 14.08 -42.10
C MET A 1 92.69 14.84 -42.73
N ALA A 2 91.46 14.42 -42.40
CA ALA A 2 90.12 15.01 -42.68
C ALA A 2 89.76 15.32 -44.16
N SER A 3 88.92 14.52 -44.84
CA SER A 3 87.44 14.34 -44.75
C SER A 3 86.66 15.36 -45.62
N ARG A 4 86.26 14.97 -46.86
CA ARG A 4 84.92 14.56 -47.35
C ARG A 4 83.93 15.73 -47.55
N CYS A 5 83.41 16.02 -48.74
CA CYS A 5 82.46 15.31 -49.63
C CYS A 5 81.02 15.86 -49.53
N ALA A 6 80.63 16.67 -50.52
CA ALA A 6 79.43 16.60 -51.37
C ALA A 6 77.97 16.59 -50.84
N LEU A 7 77.11 17.20 -51.68
CA LEU A 7 75.73 16.87 -52.06
C LEU A 7 74.52 17.34 -51.20
N THR A 8 73.75 18.28 -51.79
CA THR A 8 72.42 18.06 -52.42
C THR A 8 71.17 17.71 -51.59
N CYS A 9 70.13 18.51 -51.86
CA CYS A 9 68.70 18.18 -52.01
C CYS A 9 67.71 18.17 -50.83
N CYS A 10 66.54 18.67 -51.21
CA CYS A 10 65.19 18.24 -50.84
C CYS A 10 64.63 18.64 -49.48
N LEU A 11 63.94 19.79 -49.51
CA LEU A 11 62.74 20.05 -48.73
C LEU A 11 61.65 19.03 -49.13
N LEU A 12 61.29 18.14 -48.21
CA LEU A 12 60.06 17.34 -48.25
C LEU A 12 59.43 17.37 -46.87
N GLY A 13 58.26 17.99 -46.80
CA GLY A 13 57.49 18.21 -45.57
C GLY A 13 57.04 16.90 -44.92
N MET A 14 57.27 16.79 -43.61
CA MET A 14 56.68 15.76 -42.77
C MET A 14 55.37 16.31 -42.18
N VAL A 15 54.25 15.82 -42.70
CA VAL A 15 52.95 15.93 -42.05
C VAL A 15 52.97 14.97 -40.86
N TRP A 16 53.06 15.52 -39.65
CA TRP A 16 52.86 14.75 -38.42
C TRP A 16 51.35 14.62 -38.16
N LEU A 17 50.79 13.45 -38.45
CA LEU A 17 49.45 13.07 -38.02
C LEU A 17 49.52 12.70 -36.52
N ALA A 18 49.18 13.64 -35.64
CA ALA A 18 48.96 13.33 -34.23
C ALA A 18 47.58 12.65 -34.11
N ALA A 19 47.56 11.32 -34.10
CA ALA A 19 46.38 10.58 -33.70
C ALA A 19 46.23 10.68 -32.18
N GLU A 20 45.50 11.67 -31.71
CA GLU A 20 45.08 11.70 -30.31
C GLU A 20 44.10 10.56 -30.08
N VAL A 21 44.54 9.56 -29.31
CA VAL A 21 43.70 8.50 -28.80
C VAL A 21 42.78 9.15 -27.76
N PHE A 22 41.61 9.58 -28.20
CA PHE A 22 40.53 10.02 -27.33
C PHE A 22 40.04 8.77 -26.57
N VAL A 23 40.59 8.51 -25.39
CA VAL A 23 40.03 7.51 -24.48
C VAL A 23 38.78 8.17 -23.88
N PRO A 24 37.55 7.77 -24.25
CA PRO A 24 36.38 8.32 -23.60
C PRO A 24 36.49 7.94 -22.13
N ALA A 25 36.55 8.95 -21.26
CA ALA A 25 36.37 8.73 -19.84
C ALA A 25 34.98 8.12 -19.67
N THR A 26 34.93 6.80 -19.44
CA THR A 26 33.73 6.13 -18.97
C THR A 26 33.47 6.67 -17.58
N TYR A 27 32.67 7.73 -17.49
CA TYR A 27 32.06 8.14 -16.24
C TYR A 27 31.27 6.94 -15.75
N ALA A 28 31.83 6.22 -14.77
CA ALA A 28 31.11 5.16 -14.10
C ALA A 28 29.84 5.78 -13.56
N GLN A 29 28.69 5.40 -14.12
CA GLN A 29 27.41 5.76 -13.54
C GLN A 29 27.44 5.27 -12.10
N PRO A 30 27.20 6.14 -11.10
CA PRO A 30 27.08 5.67 -9.74
C PRO A 30 26.03 4.56 -9.73
N ALA A 31 26.35 3.47 -9.03
CA ALA A 31 25.45 2.33 -8.93
C ALA A 31 24.04 2.85 -8.59
N ALA A 32 23.04 2.42 -9.36
CA ALA A 32 21.67 2.80 -9.10
C ALA A 32 21.36 2.47 -7.63
N ARG A 33 21.02 3.51 -6.85
CA ARG A 33 20.70 3.34 -5.43
C ARG A 33 19.52 2.38 -5.34
N ALA A 34 19.67 1.31 -4.57
CA ALA A 34 18.56 0.40 -4.30
C ALA A 34 17.35 1.23 -3.82
N PRO A 35 16.14 0.95 -4.31
CA PRO A 35 14.94 1.66 -3.86
C PRO A 35 14.85 1.65 -2.34
N VAL A 36 14.49 2.79 -1.74
CA VAL A 36 14.22 2.85 -0.30
C VAL A 36 12.95 2.05 -0.06
N PRO A 37 12.97 1.02 0.81
CA PRO A 37 11.77 0.25 1.09
C PRO A 37 10.68 1.15 1.67
N TRP A 38 9.43 0.93 1.25
CA TRP A 38 8.27 1.70 1.71
C TRP A 38 7.12 0.79 2.14
N VAL A 39 6.19 1.35 2.91
CA VAL A 39 5.00 0.65 3.42
C VAL A 39 3.79 1.15 2.66
N ASP A 40 3.06 0.23 2.05
CA ASP A 40 1.73 0.51 1.53
C ASP A 40 0.74 0.46 2.69
N VAL A 41 0.15 1.61 3.03
CA VAL A 41 -0.76 1.73 4.18
C VAL A 41 -2.21 1.45 3.80
N HIS A 42 -2.51 1.17 2.52
CA HIS A 42 -3.87 0.98 2.04
C HIS A 42 -3.96 -0.05 0.91
N MET A 43 -4.22 -1.31 1.26
CA MET A 43 -4.39 -2.38 0.26
C MET A 43 -5.68 -3.17 0.48
N HIS A 44 -6.42 -3.41 -0.61
CA HIS A 44 -7.48 -4.41 -0.64
C HIS A 44 -6.97 -5.68 -1.32
N LEU A 45 -7.14 -6.82 -0.65
CA LEU A 45 -6.80 -8.11 -1.22
C LEU A 45 -8.04 -8.71 -1.90
N ILE A 46 -7.94 -9.02 -3.19
CA ILE A 46 -9.03 -9.61 -3.97
C ILE A 46 -8.77 -11.11 -4.14
N GLY A 47 -9.34 -11.91 -3.24
CA GLY A 47 -9.26 -13.36 -3.29
C GLY A 47 -10.39 -14.04 -4.09
N GLY A 48 -11.29 -13.30 -4.74
CA GLY A 48 -12.50 -13.87 -5.35
C GLY A 48 -13.64 -14.09 -4.34
N HIS A 49 -14.73 -14.72 -4.79
CA HIS A 49 -15.97 -14.88 -4.01
C HIS A 49 -16.45 -16.34 -3.96
N GLY A 50 -17.08 -16.72 -2.84
CA GLY A 50 -17.75 -18.02 -2.69
C GLY A 50 -16.80 -19.20 -2.85
N GLN A 51 -17.17 -20.18 -3.67
CA GLN A 51 -16.37 -21.39 -3.92
C GLN A 51 -15.09 -21.13 -4.74
N GLN A 52 -14.91 -19.94 -5.30
CA GLN A 52 -13.73 -19.54 -6.06
C GLN A 52 -12.77 -18.65 -5.25
N GLN A 53 -12.91 -18.65 -3.92
CA GLN A 53 -12.09 -17.85 -3.03
C GLN A 53 -10.68 -18.47 -2.88
N ASP A 54 -9.65 -17.73 -3.30
CA ASP A 54 -8.23 -18.05 -3.16
C ASP A 54 -7.44 -16.84 -2.63
N PHE A 55 -7.53 -16.62 -1.33
CA PHE A 55 -6.72 -15.60 -0.66
C PHE A 55 -5.23 -15.98 -0.58
N ALA A 56 -4.87 -17.26 -0.67
CA ALA A 56 -3.47 -17.66 -0.66
C ALA A 56 -2.79 -17.24 -1.96
N GLY A 57 -3.38 -17.56 -3.11
CA GLY A 57 -2.90 -17.10 -4.42
C GLY A 57 -2.90 -15.58 -4.55
N ALA A 58 -3.89 -14.89 -3.98
CA ALA A 58 -3.89 -13.43 -3.94
C ALA A 58 -2.73 -12.85 -3.13
N VAL A 59 -2.37 -13.48 -1.99
CA VAL A 59 -1.19 -13.09 -1.20
C VAL A 59 0.10 -13.31 -1.99
N ASP A 60 0.25 -14.46 -2.64
CA ASP A 60 1.44 -14.77 -3.44
C ASP A 60 1.63 -13.76 -4.58
N ALA A 61 0.53 -13.42 -5.26
CA ALA A 61 0.54 -12.38 -6.30
C ALA A 61 0.88 -11.00 -5.73
N ALA A 62 0.34 -10.63 -4.56
CA ALA A 62 0.65 -9.37 -3.90
C ALA A 62 2.14 -9.29 -3.52
N ILE A 63 2.71 -10.35 -2.96
CA ILE A 63 4.15 -10.42 -2.63
C ILE A 63 5.01 -10.18 -3.87
N HIS A 64 4.65 -10.78 -5.01
CA HIS A 64 5.37 -10.60 -6.26
C HIS A 64 5.40 -9.14 -6.71
N GLU A 65 4.26 -8.44 -6.68
CA GLU A 65 4.21 -7.02 -7.03
C GLU A 65 4.91 -6.15 -5.98
N MET A 66 4.78 -6.47 -4.69
CA MET A 66 5.50 -5.79 -3.62
C MET A 66 7.02 -5.84 -3.84
N GLU A 67 7.57 -7.01 -4.20
CA GLU A 67 8.99 -7.16 -4.51
C GLU A 67 9.40 -6.34 -5.73
N ARG A 68 8.56 -6.36 -6.78
CA ARG A 68 8.78 -5.58 -8.00
C ARG A 68 8.84 -4.07 -7.74
N PHE A 69 8.01 -3.56 -6.83
CA PHE A 69 7.91 -2.13 -6.52
C PHE A 69 8.66 -1.69 -5.25
N GLY A 70 9.36 -2.61 -4.57
CA GLY A 70 10.11 -2.32 -3.36
C GLY A 70 9.23 -2.02 -2.13
N VAL A 71 8.00 -2.56 -2.10
CA VAL A 71 7.11 -2.50 -0.94
C VAL A 71 7.59 -3.51 0.11
N ALA A 72 8.05 -3.00 1.24
CA ALA A 72 8.49 -3.81 2.36
C ALA A 72 7.30 -4.51 3.04
N MET A 73 6.22 -3.76 3.27
CA MET A 73 5.04 -4.21 3.97
C MET A 73 3.78 -3.56 3.38
N ALA A 74 2.66 -4.27 3.39
CA ALA A 74 1.36 -3.72 3.06
C ALA A 74 0.36 -3.91 4.22
N ILE A 75 -0.48 -2.90 4.45
CA ILE A 75 -1.59 -2.93 5.41
C ILE A 75 -2.87 -3.28 4.65
N VAL A 76 -3.40 -4.46 4.93
CA VAL A 76 -4.60 -4.99 4.26
C VAL A 76 -5.85 -4.63 5.05
N LEU A 77 -6.88 -4.17 4.34
CA LEU A 77 -8.13 -3.74 4.96
C LEU A 77 -9.32 -4.15 4.09
N PRO A 78 -10.44 -4.57 4.70
CA PRO A 78 -11.66 -4.87 3.96
C PRO A 78 -12.22 -3.58 3.35
N PRO A 79 -12.76 -3.58 2.12
CA PRO A 79 -13.42 -2.41 1.54
C PRO A 79 -14.60 -1.93 2.40
N PRO A 80 -15.00 -0.65 2.28
CA PRO A 80 -16.16 -0.14 2.98
C PRO A 80 -17.41 -0.83 2.42
N GLN A 81 -18.21 -1.38 3.32
CA GLN A 81 -19.51 -1.96 2.99
C GLN A 81 -20.63 -1.08 3.51
N VAL A 82 -21.76 -1.08 2.79
CA VAL A 82 -23.03 -0.50 3.28
C VAL A 82 -23.92 -1.56 3.92
N ASP A 83 -24.97 -1.10 4.59
CA ASP A 83 -25.96 -2.00 5.18
C ASP A 83 -26.53 -2.99 4.15
N GLN A 84 -26.89 -4.18 4.64
CA GLN A 84 -27.44 -5.31 3.89
C GLN A 84 -26.51 -6.01 2.89
N GLN A 85 -25.23 -5.65 2.83
CA GLN A 85 -24.25 -6.45 2.11
C GLN A 85 -23.81 -7.69 2.93
N PRO A 86 -23.44 -8.81 2.28
CA PRO A 86 -22.78 -9.91 2.96
C PRO A 86 -21.47 -9.44 3.59
N VAL A 87 -21.31 -9.70 4.89
CA VAL A 87 -20.15 -9.25 5.65
C VAL A 87 -18.85 -9.77 5.02
N HIS A 88 -17.99 -8.84 4.65
CA HIS A 88 -16.62 -9.12 4.21
C HIS A 88 -15.65 -8.25 4.99
N ASP A 89 -15.09 -8.82 6.07
CA ASP A 89 -14.13 -8.14 6.95
C ASP A 89 -12.81 -8.92 7.01
N ALA A 90 -11.86 -8.51 7.85
CA ALA A 90 -10.52 -9.10 7.97
C ALA A 90 -10.53 -10.62 8.19
N SER A 91 -11.57 -11.17 8.81
CA SER A 91 -11.75 -12.62 8.99
C SER A 91 -11.75 -13.40 7.66
N ALA A 92 -12.09 -12.77 6.54
CA ALA A 92 -12.10 -13.38 5.22
C ALA A 92 -10.70 -13.69 4.67
N PHE A 93 -9.69 -12.89 5.05
CA PHE A 93 -8.35 -12.98 4.47
C PHE A 93 -7.22 -13.17 5.49
N VAL A 94 -7.46 -12.94 6.78
CA VAL A 94 -6.44 -12.99 7.83
C VAL A 94 -5.67 -14.31 7.84
N GLY A 95 -6.35 -15.44 7.65
CA GLY A 95 -5.70 -16.76 7.64
C GLY A 95 -4.62 -16.90 6.56
N ALA A 96 -4.76 -16.19 5.43
CA ALA A 96 -3.73 -16.16 4.39
C ALA A 96 -2.56 -15.24 4.78
N LEU A 97 -2.85 -14.04 5.31
CA LEU A 97 -1.85 -13.06 5.72
C LEU A 97 -0.95 -13.58 6.87
N GLN A 98 -1.49 -14.40 7.76
CA GLN A 98 -0.76 -14.90 8.93
C GLN A 98 0.48 -15.74 8.59
N ARG A 99 0.63 -16.22 7.36
CA ARG A 99 1.83 -16.94 6.90
C ARG A 99 2.97 -16.02 6.49
N HIS A 100 2.69 -14.72 6.36
CA HIS A 100 3.59 -13.68 5.83
C HIS A 100 3.52 -12.42 6.71
N ARG A 101 3.55 -12.58 8.03
CA ARG A 101 3.40 -11.47 9.01
C ARG A 101 4.54 -10.45 8.95
N ASP A 102 5.66 -10.81 8.33
CA ASP A 102 6.77 -9.91 8.02
C ASP A 102 6.48 -8.99 6.82
N ARG A 103 5.52 -9.37 5.97
CA ARG A 103 5.12 -8.63 4.76
C ARG A 103 3.75 -7.97 4.87
N PHE A 104 2.87 -8.46 5.75
CA PHE A 104 1.52 -7.92 5.87
C PHE A 104 1.11 -7.64 7.32
N ALA A 105 0.43 -6.51 7.47
CA ALA A 105 -0.42 -6.19 8.60
C ALA A 105 -1.88 -6.08 8.13
N TYR A 106 -2.83 -5.97 9.05
CA TYR A 106 -4.22 -5.74 8.67
C TYR A 106 -4.99 -4.87 9.65
N LEU A 107 -5.99 -4.17 9.10
CA LEU A 107 -7.03 -3.45 9.83
C LEU A 107 -8.37 -4.16 9.60
N GLY A 108 -9.35 -3.90 10.46
CA GLY A 108 -10.71 -4.41 10.29
C GLY A 108 -11.75 -3.30 10.28
N GLY A 109 -13.02 -3.68 10.15
CA GLY A 109 -14.15 -2.80 10.37
C GLY A 109 -14.90 -2.36 9.11
N GLY A 110 -14.26 -2.31 7.94
CA GLY A 110 -14.91 -1.93 6.69
C GLY A 110 -16.16 -2.77 6.38
N GLY A 111 -16.17 -4.06 6.75
CA GLY A 111 -17.32 -4.96 6.57
C GLY A 111 -18.22 -5.13 7.80
N ALA A 112 -17.70 -4.91 9.02
CA ALA A 112 -18.43 -5.16 10.27
C ALA A 112 -18.93 -3.88 10.96
N LEU A 113 -18.16 -2.80 10.92
CA LEU A 113 -18.45 -1.54 11.61
C LEU A 113 -19.08 -0.52 10.67
N ASN A 114 -18.55 -0.34 9.46
CA ASN A 114 -19.04 0.66 8.51
C ASN A 114 -20.53 0.48 8.15
N PRO A 115 -21.03 -0.75 7.87
CA PRO A 115 -22.46 -0.96 7.66
C PRO A 115 -23.32 -0.56 8.87
N THR A 116 -22.81 -0.73 10.09
CA THR A 116 -23.53 -0.37 11.31
C THR A 116 -23.61 1.16 11.47
N ILE A 117 -22.55 1.89 11.12
CA ILE A 117 -22.56 3.36 11.09
C ILE A 117 -23.68 3.85 10.16
N HIS A 118 -23.74 3.32 8.93
CA HIS A 118 -24.74 3.76 7.94
C HIS A 118 -26.15 3.22 8.21
N ARG A 119 -26.31 2.05 8.83
CA ARG A 119 -27.62 1.56 9.32
C ARG A 119 -28.24 2.53 10.31
N TYR A 120 -27.42 3.14 11.16
CA TYR A 120 -27.83 4.13 12.15
C TYR A 120 -27.48 5.56 11.73
N ALA A 121 -27.53 5.88 10.44
CA ALA A 121 -27.17 7.21 9.92
C ALA A 121 -27.93 8.38 10.56
N ASP A 122 -29.17 8.14 11.04
CA ASP A 122 -29.89 9.09 11.88
C ASP A 122 -29.39 9.00 13.34
N PRO A 123 -28.68 10.02 13.86
CA PRO A 123 -28.14 10.00 15.21
C PRO A 123 -29.20 9.82 16.30
N ALA A 124 -30.46 10.22 16.06
CA ALA A 124 -31.55 10.06 17.02
C ALA A 124 -31.89 8.58 17.28
N ARG A 125 -31.51 7.67 16.38
CA ARG A 125 -31.72 6.22 16.50
C ARG A 125 -30.57 5.50 17.21
N VAL A 126 -29.47 6.20 17.52
CA VAL A 126 -28.31 5.62 18.21
C VAL A 126 -28.57 5.58 19.72
N THR A 127 -29.10 4.45 20.19
CA THR A 127 -29.29 4.19 21.62
C THR A 127 -27.99 3.76 22.31
N ASP A 128 -27.97 3.78 23.65
CA ASP A 128 -26.82 3.28 24.40
C ASP A 128 -26.55 1.79 24.17
N ALA A 129 -27.59 1.00 23.88
CA ALA A 129 -27.42 -0.40 23.51
C ALA A 129 -26.68 -0.55 22.17
N VAL A 130 -27.00 0.30 21.19
CA VAL A 130 -26.30 0.34 19.90
C VAL A 130 -24.84 0.73 20.10
N LYS A 131 -24.57 1.77 20.90
CA LYS A 131 -23.18 2.19 21.21
C LYS A 131 -22.37 1.07 21.86
N ARG A 132 -22.93 0.38 22.85
CA ARG A 132 -22.26 -0.74 23.52
C ARG A 132 -21.99 -1.91 22.57
N GLY A 133 -22.96 -2.27 21.73
CA GLY A 133 -22.79 -3.33 20.73
C GLY A 133 -21.71 -2.98 19.70
N PHE A 134 -21.71 -1.73 19.24
CA PHE A 134 -20.70 -1.22 18.30
C PHE A 134 -19.30 -1.21 18.93
N ALA A 135 -19.16 -0.72 20.16
CA ALA A 135 -17.89 -0.75 20.89
C ALA A 135 -17.37 -2.17 21.09
N ALA A 136 -18.24 -3.12 21.48
CA ALA A 136 -17.85 -4.51 21.66
C ALA A 136 -17.38 -5.16 20.34
N ALA A 137 -18.02 -4.84 19.21
CA ALA A 137 -17.58 -5.31 17.90
C ALA A 137 -16.20 -4.73 17.52
N ALA A 138 -15.96 -3.45 17.81
CA ALA A 138 -14.67 -2.81 17.57
C ALA A 138 -13.56 -3.41 18.46
N GLU A 139 -13.82 -3.61 19.75
CA GLU A 139 -12.87 -4.28 20.65
C GLU A 139 -12.55 -5.71 20.18
N GLN A 140 -13.55 -6.46 19.72
CA GLN A 140 -13.36 -7.82 19.20
C GLN A 140 -12.47 -7.86 17.95
N ILE A 141 -12.54 -6.86 17.06
CA ILE A 141 -11.67 -6.77 15.88
C ILE A 141 -10.21 -6.67 16.29
N ILE A 142 -9.90 -5.84 17.30
CA ILE A 142 -8.55 -5.69 17.83
C ILE A 142 -8.11 -6.95 18.58
N ASP A 143 -9.00 -7.56 19.37
CA ASP A 143 -8.73 -8.83 20.08
C ASP A 143 -8.43 -9.98 19.10
N ASN A 144 -8.96 -9.91 17.87
CA ASN A 144 -8.65 -10.84 16.78
C ASN A 144 -7.33 -10.51 16.05
N GLY A 145 -6.56 -9.53 16.53
CA GLY A 145 -5.21 -9.20 16.06
C GLY A 145 -5.12 -8.14 14.97
N ALA A 146 -6.23 -7.46 14.63
CA ALA A 146 -6.14 -6.28 13.76
C ALA A 146 -5.36 -5.17 14.45
N LEU A 147 -4.55 -4.43 13.69
CA LEU A 147 -3.74 -3.34 14.23
C LEU A 147 -4.48 -2.01 14.34
N GLY A 148 -5.77 -1.99 14.01
CA GLY A 148 -6.61 -0.81 14.01
C GLY A 148 -7.86 -1.00 13.16
N PHE A 149 -8.48 0.12 12.82
CA PHE A 149 -9.69 0.17 12.04
C PHE A 149 -9.42 0.81 10.68
N GLY A 150 -10.12 0.41 9.64
CA GLY A 150 -9.99 1.00 8.31
C GLY A 150 -11.33 1.05 7.60
N GLU A 151 -11.43 1.88 6.55
CA GLU A 151 -12.63 2.06 5.72
C GLU A 151 -13.87 2.50 6.50
N MET A 152 -13.69 3.46 7.40
CA MET A 152 -14.79 4.13 8.10
C MET A 152 -15.22 5.36 7.28
N ALA A 153 -16.38 5.30 6.65
CA ALA A 153 -16.86 6.38 5.80
C ALA A 153 -17.72 7.39 6.57
N SER A 154 -17.20 8.61 6.76
CA SER A 154 -18.09 9.77 6.96
C SER A 154 -18.69 10.21 5.62
N LEU A 155 -17.93 10.09 4.54
CA LEU A 155 -18.37 10.34 3.18
C LEU A 155 -17.65 9.37 2.23
N HIS A 156 -18.40 8.62 1.44
CA HIS A 156 -17.88 7.85 0.32
C HIS A 156 -18.67 8.23 -0.94
N ILE A 157 -17.93 8.67 -1.97
CA ILE A 157 -18.46 9.04 -3.28
C ILE A 157 -17.69 8.24 -4.32
N SER A 158 -18.42 7.43 -5.09
CA SER A 158 -17.89 6.75 -6.26
C SER A 158 -18.73 7.12 -7.48
N ALA A 159 -18.05 7.49 -8.58
CA ALA A 159 -18.69 7.77 -9.86
C ALA A 159 -18.99 6.50 -10.67
N THR A 160 -18.75 5.33 -10.10
CA THR A 160 -18.97 4.03 -10.76
C THR A 160 -20.41 3.57 -10.55
N THR A 161 -21.08 3.18 -11.63
CA THR A 161 -22.45 2.66 -11.59
C THR A 161 -22.58 1.50 -10.61
N GLY A 162 -23.54 1.61 -9.68
CA GLY A 162 -23.84 0.57 -8.69
C GLY A 162 -22.97 0.62 -7.42
N HIS A 163 -22.01 1.55 -7.32
CA HIS A 163 -21.29 1.78 -6.07
C HIS A 163 -22.16 2.57 -5.08
N PRO A 164 -22.09 2.25 -3.77
CA PRO A 164 -22.87 2.96 -2.77
C PRO A 164 -22.41 4.40 -2.60
N TYR A 165 -23.37 5.28 -2.33
CA TYR A 165 -23.14 6.58 -1.72
C TYR A 165 -23.31 6.43 -0.22
N GLU A 166 -22.35 6.94 0.56
CA GLU A 166 -22.35 6.81 2.01
C GLU A 166 -22.12 8.17 2.63
N PHE A 167 -22.96 8.56 3.57
CA PHE A 167 -22.77 9.79 4.32
C PHE A 167 -23.32 9.69 5.74
N VAL A 168 -22.48 10.09 6.70
CA VAL A 168 -22.87 10.50 8.05
C VAL A 168 -21.99 11.69 8.46
N PRO A 169 -22.46 12.62 9.29
CA PRO A 169 -21.61 13.68 9.85
C PRO A 169 -20.38 13.12 10.56
N ALA A 170 -19.23 13.79 10.47
CA ALA A 170 -17.99 13.33 11.12
C ALA A 170 -18.09 13.27 12.66
N ASP A 171 -19.02 14.00 13.27
CA ASP A 171 -19.34 13.95 14.70
C ASP A 171 -20.41 12.91 15.07
N HIS A 172 -20.75 12.01 14.13
CA HIS A 172 -21.73 10.95 14.33
C HIS A 172 -21.44 10.13 15.61
N PRO A 173 -22.45 9.79 16.43
CA PRO A 173 -22.21 9.15 17.73
C PRO A 173 -21.39 7.86 17.68
N LEU A 174 -21.53 7.04 16.62
CA LEU A 174 -20.75 5.81 16.48
C LEU A 174 -19.29 6.04 16.03
N LEU A 175 -19.01 7.11 15.27
CA LEU A 175 -17.64 7.50 14.95
C LEU A 175 -16.90 7.97 16.21
N ARG A 176 -17.61 8.67 17.11
CA ARG A 176 -17.06 9.07 18.41
C ARG A 176 -16.78 7.87 19.32
N VAL A 177 -17.68 6.88 19.35
CA VAL A 177 -17.44 5.61 20.06
C VAL A 177 -16.21 4.90 19.49
N LEU A 178 -16.05 4.86 18.16
CA LEU A 178 -14.86 4.27 17.54
C LEU A 178 -13.59 4.99 17.97
N ALA A 179 -13.59 6.33 17.97
CA ALA A 179 -12.46 7.13 18.42
C ALA A 179 -12.10 6.85 19.89
N ASP A 180 -13.10 6.70 20.78
CA ASP A 180 -12.88 6.34 22.19
C ASP A 180 -12.26 4.93 22.32
N VAL A 181 -12.73 3.95 21.54
CA VAL A 181 -12.17 2.59 21.54
C VAL A 181 -10.74 2.60 20.99
N ALA A 182 -10.49 3.27 19.87
CA ALA A 182 -9.18 3.38 19.25
C ALA A 182 -8.16 4.02 20.21
N ALA A 183 -8.55 5.11 20.88
CA ALA A 183 -7.72 5.76 21.89
C ALA A 183 -7.46 4.84 23.10
N LYS A 184 -8.47 4.12 23.59
CA LYS A 184 -8.31 3.17 24.71
C LYS A 184 -7.41 1.98 24.36
N ARG A 185 -7.45 1.51 23.11
CA ARG A 185 -6.68 0.36 22.63
C ARG A 185 -5.31 0.75 22.06
N ASP A 186 -5.02 2.05 21.95
CA ASP A 186 -3.78 2.61 21.37
C ASP A 186 -3.55 2.15 19.92
N VAL A 187 -4.59 2.29 19.09
CA VAL A 187 -4.57 1.88 17.67
C VAL A 187 -5.10 2.99 16.75
N PRO A 188 -4.67 3.04 15.48
CA PRO A 188 -5.22 3.97 14.48
C PRO A 188 -6.64 3.61 14.03
N ILE A 189 -7.31 4.62 13.47
CA ILE A 189 -8.46 4.53 12.56
C ILE A 189 -8.00 5.04 11.20
#